data_AF-N0CQP5-F1
#
_entry.id   AF-N0CQP5-F1
#
_cell.length_a   1.000
_cell.length_b   1.000
_cell.length_c   1.000
_cell.angle_alpha   90.00
_cell.angle_beta   90.00
_cell.angle_gamma   90.00
#
_symmetry.space_group_name_H-M   'P 1'
#
loop_
_entity.id
_entity.type
_entity.pdbx_description
1 polymer ?
#
loop_
_entity_poly.entity_id
_entity_poly.type
_entity_poly.pdbx_seq_one_letter_code
_entity_poly.pdbx_strand_id
1 'polypeptide(L)'
;MRTPTRAVPAVLTALALTMTLAACNDTSSGGGKDGGAAGSGASDDRKTFRLGEASPPQDSQKTDSDGATYTVTPTKVVTGTPADVDRSGLDKSELPGPRIPVHVWSTLTHKSGKPMRIGDMDSDLVIRTDRDDRTKALLVMWGDVTWPNCPEPESEKRVAKGGSEEICTTFLITRGEKPAAVELEQGFHSEPLEWTVEG
;
A
#
# COMPACT_ATOMS: atom_id res chain seq x y z
N MET A 1 2.92 44.12 57.70
CA MET A 1 2.83 43.92 56.24
C MET A 1 1.74 42.88 56.00
N ARG A 2 0.46 43.26 55.90
CA ARG A 2 -0.34 43.43 54.65
C ARG A 2 -0.17 42.27 53.63
N THR A 3 -1.22 41.43 53.64
CA THR A 3 -1.78 40.39 52.73
C THR A 3 -1.73 40.71 51.21
N PRO A 4 -2.22 39.86 50.25
CA PRO A 4 -2.88 38.53 50.34
C PRO A 4 -2.55 37.49 49.21
N THR A 5 -3.02 36.24 49.45
CA THR A 5 -3.31 35.17 48.49
C THR A 5 -4.41 35.58 47.50
N ARG A 6 -4.29 35.23 46.21
CA ARG A 6 -5.37 35.40 45.22
C ARG A 6 -5.51 34.16 44.32
N ALA A 7 -6.71 33.58 44.36
CA ALA A 7 -7.21 32.53 43.49
C ALA A 7 -7.58 33.09 42.09
N VAL A 8 -7.60 32.22 41.08
CA VAL A 8 -8.16 32.52 39.74
C VAL A 8 -9.14 31.40 39.34
N PRO A 9 -10.35 31.73 38.83
CA PRO A 9 -11.45 30.79 38.64
C PRO A 9 -11.50 30.15 37.23
N ALA A 10 -12.10 28.95 37.17
CA ALA A 10 -12.48 28.25 35.94
C ALA A 10 -13.70 28.92 35.28
N VAL A 11 -13.63 29.15 33.96
CA VAL A 11 -14.73 29.68 33.15
C VAL A 11 -15.26 28.57 32.26
N LEU A 12 -16.48 28.13 32.55
CA LEU A 12 -17.33 27.29 31.70
C LEU A 12 -18.19 28.22 30.83
N THR A 13 -18.03 28.17 29.51
CA THR A 13 -18.91 28.87 28.57
C THR A 13 -19.73 27.88 27.76
N ALA A 14 -21.02 27.87 28.07
CA ALA A 14 -22.08 27.19 27.32
C ALA A 14 -22.36 27.93 26.00
N LEU A 15 -22.53 27.19 24.90
CA LEU A 15 -23.06 27.72 23.65
C LEU A 15 -24.49 27.20 23.44
N ALA A 16 -25.38 28.18 23.26
CA ALA A 16 -26.82 28.02 23.19
C ALA A 16 -27.31 27.55 21.82
N LEU A 17 -28.36 26.74 21.84
CA LEU A 17 -29.17 26.34 20.69
C LEU A 17 -30.00 27.53 20.17
N THR A 18 -29.88 27.86 18.89
CA THR A 18 -30.79 28.77 18.18
C THR A 18 -31.73 27.97 17.30
N MET A 19 -32.97 27.80 17.76
CA MET A 19 -34.10 27.37 16.94
C MET A 19 -34.71 28.61 16.26
N THR A 20 -34.73 28.63 14.93
CA THR A 20 -35.56 29.56 14.16
C THR A 20 -36.74 28.81 13.57
N LEU A 21 -37.86 28.87 14.29
CA LEU A 21 -39.20 28.51 13.78
C LEU A 21 -39.71 29.70 12.93
N ALA A 22 -39.70 29.55 11.61
CA ALA A 22 -40.49 30.37 10.72
C ALA A 22 -41.79 29.62 10.38
N ALA A 23 -42.90 30.34 10.50
CA ALA A 23 -44.26 29.86 10.58
C ALA A 23 -44.98 29.76 9.22
N CYS A 24 -45.98 28.87 9.19
CA CYS A 24 -47.26 28.85 8.44
C CYS A 24 -47.23 29.01 6.91
N ASN A 25 -47.59 28.00 6.11
CA ASN A 25 -48.91 27.34 5.90
C ASN A 25 -49.46 27.82 4.55
N ASP A 26 -49.47 26.96 3.52
CA ASP A 26 -50.64 26.76 2.65
C ASP A 26 -50.47 25.62 1.61
N THR A 27 -51.49 24.76 1.60
CA THR A 27 -52.08 24.02 0.47
C THR A 27 -51.28 23.04 -0.44
N SER A 28 -51.80 21.81 -0.46
CA SER A 28 -51.93 20.86 -1.59
C SER A 28 -50.81 19.86 -1.96
N SER A 29 -51.19 18.59 -1.79
CA SER A 29 -50.74 17.32 -2.34
C SER A 29 -49.92 17.33 -3.65
N GLY A 30 -48.80 16.59 -3.64
CA GLY A 30 -48.24 16.02 -4.87
C GLY A 30 -46.75 15.67 -4.82
N GLY A 31 -46.43 14.38 -4.87
CA GLY A 31 -45.29 13.85 -5.65
C GLY A 31 -43.90 13.84 -5.02
N GLY A 32 -43.46 12.63 -4.66
CA GLY A 32 -42.11 12.11 -4.95
C GLY A 32 -40.91 12.69 -4.20
N LYS A 33 -40.20 11.82 -3.48
CA LYS A 33 -38.73 11.78 -3.46
C LYS A 33 -38.24 10.52 -2.76
N ASP A 34 -37.94 9.52 -3.58
CA ASP A 34 -36.84 8.60 -3.34
C ASP A 34 -35.58 9.42 -3.02
N GLY A 35 -34.91 9.04 -1.93
CA GLY A 35 -33.68 9.66 -1.48
C GLY A 35 -32.85 8.60 -0.81
N GLY A 36 -32.36 7.67 -1.63
CA GLY A 36 -31.50 6.57 -1.23
C GLY A 36 -30.34 7.08 -0.38
N ALA A 37 -30.08 6.34 0.70
CA ALA A 37 -28.82 6.39 1.40
C ALA A 37 -27.73 6.07 0.37
N ALA A 38 -27.05 7.11 -0.10
CA ALA A 38 -25.85 6.98 -0.92
C ALA A 38 -24.83 6.23 -0.07
N GLY A 39 -24.57 4.99 -0.47
CA GLY A 39 -23.45 4.23 0.03
C GLY A 39 -22.17 5.03 -0.18
N SER A 40 -21.35 5.07 0.85
CA SER A 40 -19.96 5.51 0.79
C SER A 40 -19.16 4.51 -0.05
N GLY A 41 -19.41 4.50 -1.37
CA GLY A 41 -18.48 3.91 -2.32
C GLY A 41 -17.31 4.86 -2.41
N ALA A 42 -16.19 4.50 -1.79
CA ALA A 42 -14.91 5.02 -2.22
C ALA A 42 -14.80 4.68 -3.71
N SER A 43 -14.80 5.68 -4.57
CA SER A 43 -14.57 5.50 -5.99
C SER A 43 -13.22 4.80 -6.17
N ASP A 44 -13.26 3.63 -6.77
CA ASP A 44 -12.12 2.77 -7.06
C ASP A 44 -11.44 3.31 -8.35
N ASP A 45 -10.89 4.52 -8.27
CA ASP A 45 -10.23 5.20 -9.40
C ASP A 45 -8.79 4.68 -9.65
N ARG A 46 -8.41 3.58 -8.97
CA ARG A 46 -7.11 2.95 -9.10
C ARG A 46 -6.89 2.45 -10.52
N LYS A 47 -5.76 2.83 -11.10
CA LYS A 47 -5.37 2.33 -12.41
C LYS A 47 -4.97 0.86 -12.32
N THR A 48 -5.83 -0.01 -12.85
CA THR A 48 -5.65 -1.47 -12.84
C THR A 48 -4.98 -1.99 -14.12
N PHE A 49 -4.18 -3.02 -13.96
CA PHE A 49 -3.43 -3.74 -14.99
C PHE A 49 -3.57 -5.25 -14.76
N ARG A 50 -3.20 -6.04 -15.77
CA ARG A 50 -3.04 -7.49 -15.69
C ARG A 50 -1.59 -7.85 -15.45
N LEU A 51 -1.33 -8.95 -14.75
CA LEU A 51 0.03 -9.51 -14.66
C LEU A 51 0.64 -9.66 -16.08
N GLY A 52 1.90 -9.25 -16.21
CA GLY A 52 2.63 -9.17 -17.48
C GLY A 52 2.54 -7.81 -18.18
N GLU A 53 1.65 -6.91 -17.77
CA GLU A 53 1.61 -5.53 -18.28
C GLU A 53 2.59 -4.63 -17.53
N ALA A 54 3.39 -3.85 -18.27
CA ALA A 54 4.33 -2.92 -17.66
C ALA A 54 3.60 -1.69 -17.11
N SER A 55 4.09 -1.18 -15.97
CA SER A 55 3.66 0.13 -15.45
C SER A 55 3.96 1.24 -16.48
N PRO A 56 3.24 2.38 -16.42
CA PRO A 56 3.77 3.64 -16.92
C PRO A 56 5.16 3.92 -16.31
N PRO A 57 6.01 4.75 -16.95
CA PRO A 57 7.26 5.18 -16.34
C PRO A 57 7.02 5.83 -14.97
N GLN A 58 7.86 5.44 -14.00
CA GLN A 58 7.86 5.90 -12.62
C GLN A 58 9.12 6.69 -12.35
N ASP A 59 8.99 7.80 -11.63
CA ASP A 59 10.15 8.55 -11.13
C ASP A 59 10.71 7.88 -9.88
N SER A 60 12.04 7.80 -9.76
CA SER A 60 12.68 7.35 -8.53
C SER A 60 12.38 8.33 -7.40
N GLN A 61 11.98 7.79 -6.25
CA GLN A 61 11.79 8.55 -5.00
C GLN A 61 13.03 8.52 -4.10
N LYS A 62 14.14 7.87 -4.53
CA LYS A 62 15.37 7.75 -3.74
C LYS A 62 16.36 8.85 -4.12
N THR A 63 17.04 9.42 -3.13
CA THR A 63 18.04 10.48 -3.32
C THR A 63 19.18 10.06 -4.27
N ASP A 64 19.67 8.82 -4.15
CA ASP A 64 20.81 8.33 -4.93
C ASP A 64 20.49 8.13 -6.42
N SER A 65 19.23 7.88 -6.73
CA SER A 65 18.71 7.70 -8.08
C SER A 65 17.76 8.81 -8.52
N ASP A 66 17.81 9.97 -7.85
CA ASP A 66 17.00 11.15 -8.20
C ASP A 66 17.15 11.53 -9.69
N GLY A 67 16.01 11.80 -10.32
CA GLY A 67 15.89 12.07 -11.76
C GLY A 67 15.98 10.83 -12.66
N ALA A 68 16.03 9.62 -12.11
CA ALA A 68 15.91 8.38 -12.87
C ALA A 68 14.45 7.94 -13.03
N THR A 69 14.16 7.24 -14.12
CA THR A 69 12.85 6.63 -14.36
C THR A 69 12.95 5.14 -14.63
N TYR A 70 11.93 4.40 -14.21
CA TYR A 70 11.86 2.95 -14.37
C TYR A 70 10.43 2.48 -14.64
N THR A 71 10.27 1.21 -15.00
CA THR A 71 8.96 0.53 -15.04
C THR A 71 9.06 -0.79 -14.30
N VAL A 72 7.93 -1.20 -13.72
CA VAL A 72 7.77 -2.51 -13.07
C VAL A 72 6.75 -3.32 -13.85
N THR A 73 7.03 -4.60 -14.03
CA THR A 73 6.14 -5.55 -14.69
C THR A 73 6.03 -6.81 -13.83
N PRO A 74 5.06 -6.90 -12.90
CA PRO A 74 4.80 -8.14 -12.18
C PRO A 74 4.30 -9.20 -13.17
N THR A 75 5.01 -10.32 -13.27
CA THR A 75 4.73 -11.36 -14.29
C THR A 75 4.05 -12.58 -13.70
N LYS A 76 4.30 -12.88 -12.42
CA LYS A 76 3.79 -14.09 -11.76
C LYS A 76 3.68 -13.90 -10.26
N VAL A 77 2.61 -14.45 -9.69
CA VAL A 77 2.40 -14.51 -8.24
C VAL A 77 2.18 -15.96 -7.84
N VAL A 78 2.89 -16.42 -6.80
CA VAL A 78 2.74 -17.77 -6.25
C VAL A 78 2.63 -17.70 -4.74
N THR A 79 1.53 -18.22 -4.21
CA THR A 79 1.37 -18.42 -2.76
C THR A 79 2.09 -19.69 -2.35
N GLY A 80 3.02 -19.57 -1.41
CA GLY A 80 3.70 -20.71 -0.80
C GLY A 80 2.87 -21.35 0.31
N THR A 81 3.56 -22.05 1.21
CA THR A 81 2.95 -22.84 2.28
C THR A 81 3.46 -22.40 3.66
N PRO A 82 2.76 -22.74 4.75
CA PRO A 82 3.30 -22.57 6.10
C PRO A 82 4.68 -23.21 6.30
N ALA A 83 4.91 -24.36 5.65
CA ALA A 83 6.19 -25.07 5.74
C ALA A 83 7.34 -24.31 5.07
N ASP A 84 7.06 -23.43 4.11
CA ASP A 84 8.08 -22.54 3.53
C ASP A 84 8.56 -21.50 4.55
N VAL A 85 7.66 -20.97 5.38
CA VAL A 85 8.03 -20.07 6.49
C VAL A 85 8.89 -20.80 7.53
N ASP A 86 8.55 -22.06 7.83
CA ASP A 86 9.30 -22.85 8.80
C ASP A 86 10.73 -23.17 8.32
N ARG A 87 10.94 -23.25 7.01
CA ARG A 87 12.25 -23.53 6.40
C ARG A 87 13.06 -22.27 6.08
N SER A 88 12.47 -21.08 6.18
CA SER A 88 13.12 -19.87 5.66
C SER A 88 14.19 -19.29 6.58
N GLY A 89 14.29 -19.79 7.82
CA GLY A 89 15.16 -19.20 8.84
C GLY A 89 14.58 -17.94 9.49
N LEU A 90 13.37 -17.54 9.11
CA LEU A 90 12.69 -16.38 9.69
C LEU A 90 12.41 -16.56 11.18
N ASP A 91 12.73 -15.55 11.99
CA ASP A 91 12.29 -15.50 13.38
C ASP A 91 10.79 -15.21 13.43
N LYS A 92 10.02 -16.26 13.79
CA LYS A 92 8.56 -16.20 13.86
C LYS A 92 8.05 -15.54 15.14
N SER A 93 8.90 -15.23 16.12
CA SER A 93 8.49 -14.61 17.38
C SER A 93 8.05 -13.16 17.20
N GLU A 94 8.55 -12.47 16.17
CA GLU A 94 8.18 -11.10 15.82
C GLU A 94 6.96 -11.00 14.89
N LEU A 95 6.45 -12.14 14.43
CA LEU A 95 5.26 -12.18 13.59
C LEU A 95 3.99 -11.94 14.41
N PRO A 96 3.06 -11.07 13.95
CA PRO A 96 1.79 -10.83 14.64
C PRO A 96 0.79 -11.99 14.48
N GLY A 97 1.25 -13.17 14.09
CA GLY A 97 0.44 -14.36 13.89
C GLY A 97 0.97 -15.26 12.77
N PRO A 98 0.26 -16.37 12.48
CA PRO A 98 0.66 -17.29 11.43
C PRO A 98 0.63 -16.62 10.06
N ARG A 99 1.75 -16.68 9.33
CA ARG A 99 1.90 -16.14 7.98
C ARG A 99 2.09 -17.22 6.92
N ILE A 100 1.89 -16.84 5.66
CA ILE A 100 2.22 -17.62 4.46
C ILE A 100 2.98 -16.70 3.50
N PRO A 101 4.03 -17.17 2.80
CA PRO A 101 4.74 -16.35 1.84
C PRO A 101 3.97 -16.25 0.53
N VAL A 102 4.05 -15.08 -0.08
CA VAL A 102 3.64 -14.83 -1.46
C VAL A 102 4.88 -14.37 -2.23
N HIS A 103 5.23 -15.11 -3.27
CA HIS A 103 6.38 -14.83 -4.13
C HIS A 103 5.88 -14.12 -5.38
N VAL A 104 6.47 -12.96 -5.68
CA VAL A 104 6.14 -12.14 -6.86
C VAL A 104 7.37 -12.07 -7.74
N TRP A 105 7.24 -12.52 -8.99
CA TRP A 105 8.24 -12.29 -10.01
C TRP A 105 7.92 -11.02 -10.75
N SER A 106 8.94 -10.19 -10.94
CA SER A 106 8.81 -8.89 -11.59
C SER A 106 9.99 -8.63 -12.51
N THR A 107 9.72 -8.06 -13.68
CA THR A 107 10.76 -7.42 -14.49
C THR A 107 10.84 -5.94 -14.13
N LEU A 108 12.03 -5.50 -13.70
CA LEU A 108 12.34 -4.10 -13.45
C LEU A 108 13.15 -3.57 -14.64
N THR A 109 12.72 -2.47 -15.25
CA THR A 109 13.41 -1.90 -16.41
C THR A 109 13.78 -0.45 -16.15
N HIS A 110 15.06 -0.13 -16.29
CA HIS A 110 15.54 1.25 -16.23
C HIS A 110 15.27 1.98 -17.55
N LYS A 111 14.59 3.13 -17.49
CA LYS A 111 14.16 3.88 -18.69
C LYS A 111 15.05 5.09 -18.97
N SER A 112 15.45 5.84 -17.95
CA SER A 112 16.29 7.03 -18.14
C SER A 112 16.94 7.51 -16.83
N GLY A 113 17.86 8.49 -16.93
CA GLY A 113 18.52 9.12 -15.79
C GLY A 113 19.70 8.33 -15.23
N LYS A 114 20.01 8.54 -13.94
CA LYS A 114 21.12 7.88 -13.24
C LYS A 114 20.90 6.37 -13.16
N PRO A 115 21.94 5.52 -13.24
CA PRO A 115 21.81 4.08 -13.01
C PRO A 115 21.15 3.79 -11.65
N MET A 116 20.17 2.89 -11.63
CA MET A 116 19.40 2.54 -10.42
C MET A 116 19.84 1.21 -9.85
N ARG A 117 19.84 1.09 -8.51
CA ARG A 117 19.95 -0.20 -7.83
C ARG A 117 18.66 -0.99 -8.04
N ILE A 118 18.77 -2.32 -8.14
CA ILE A 118 17.60 -3.21 -8.17
C ILE A 118 16.69 -2.96 -6.97
N GLY A 119 17.27 -2.87 -5.77
CA GLY A 119 16.54 -2.64 -4.53
C GLY A 119 15.82 -1.29 -4.43
N ASP A 120 16.15 -0.32 -5.29
CA ASP A 120 15.45 0.98 -5.33
C ASP A 120 14.16 0.89 -6.16
N MET A 121 14.08 -0.05 -7.09
CA MET A 121 12.96 -0.20 -8.03
C MET A 121 11.86 -1.12 -7.52
N ASP A 122 12.13 -1.97 -6.52
CA ASP A 122 11.17 -2.92 -5.94
C ASP A 122 10.73 -2.59 -4.50
N SER A 123 11.35 -1.59 -3.85
CA SER A 123 11.07 -1.25 -2.43
C SER A 123 9.65 -0.81 -2.15
N ASP A 124 8.95 -0.35 -3.19
CA ASP A 124 7.61 0.24 -3.11
C ASP A 124 6.51 -0.74 -3.56
N LEU A 125 6.89 -2.01 -3.80
CA LEU A 125 5.94 -3.08 -4.07
C LEU A 125 5.19 -3.50 -2.81
N VAL A 126 3.91 -3.80 -2.99
CA VAL A 126 2.98 -4.22 -1.94
C VAL A 126 2.12 -5.38 -2.47
N ILE A 127 1.78 -6.33 -1.60
CA ILE A 127 0.67 -7.26 -1.86
C ILE A 127 -0.57 -6.77 -1.13
N ARG A 128 -1.66 -6.58 -1.88
CA ARG A 128 -3.01 -6.41 -1.34
C ARG A 128 -3.71 -7.76 -1.33
N THR A 129 -4.36 -8.09 -0.22
CA THR A 129 -5.10 -9.35 -0.06
C THR A 129 -6.58 -9.21 -0.42
N ASP A 130 -7.28 -10.33 -0.48
CA ASP A 130 -8.73 -10.42 -0.61
C ASP A 130 -9.51 -9.83 0.58
N ARG A 131 -8.81 -9.49 1.67
CA ARG A 131 -9.35 -8.77 2.83
C ARG A 131 -8.90 -7.32 2.92
N ASP A 132 -8.30 -6.80 1.86
CA ASP A 132 -7.75 -5.45 1.76
C ASP A 132 -6.53 -5.18 2.67
N ASP A 133 -6.00 -6.20 3.35
CA ASP A 133 -4.72 -6.10 4.06
C ASP A 133 -3.58 -5.87 3.05
N ARG A 134 -2.68 -4.93 3.39
CA ARG A 134 -1.52 -4.54 2.57
C ARG A 134 -0.22 -4.94 3.26
N THR A 135 0.64 -5.68 2.57
CA THR A 135 1.92 -6.16 3.10
C THR A 135 3.09 -5.74 2.21
N LYS A 136 4.18 -5.26 2.82
CA LYS A 136 5.40 -4.84 2.11
C LYS A 136 6.40 -5.99 2.02
N ALA A 137 7.34 -5.88 1.09
CA ALA A 137 8.41 -6.85 0.92
C ALA A 137 9.25 -6.99 2.19
N LEU A 138 9.70 -8.21 2.47
CA LEU A 138 10.49 -8.54 3.67
C LEU A 138 11.93 -8.00 3.66
N LEU A 139 12.39 -7.40 2.56
CA LEU A 139 13.79 -7.18 2.18
C LEU A 139 14.68 -6.41 3.18
N VAL A 140 14.14 -5.86 4.27
CA VAL A 140 14.93 -5.00 5.19
C VAL A 140 14.78 -5.36 6.66
N MET A 141 13.80 -6.17 7.06
CA MET A 141 13.43 -6.20 8.48
C MET A 141 14.06 -7.36 9.28
N TRP A 142 14.26 -8.56 8.72
CA TRP A 142 14.40 -9.77 9.54
C TRP A 142 15.57 -10.73 9.20
N GLY A 143 16.73 -10.20 8.83
CA GLY A 143 17.99 -10.98 8.74
C GLY A 143 18.12 -11.89 7.51
N ASP A 144 18.95 -12.93 7.61
CA ASP A 144 19.31 -13.89 6.54
C ASP A 144 18.17 -14.88 6.21
N VAL A 145 17.00 -14.38 5.81
CA VAL A 145 15.86 -15.21 5.43
C VAL A 145 16.05 -15.73 4.01
N THR A 146 15.96 -17.05 3.83
CA THR A 146 16.10 -17.70 2.52
C THR A 146 14.80 -18.34 2.08
N TRP A 147 14.35 -18.04 0.86
CA TRP A 147 13.14 -18.63 0.29
C TRP A 147 13.53 -19.61 -0.83
N PRO A 148 13.31 -20.93 -0.66
CA PRO A 148 13.83 -21.93 -1.59
C PRO A 148 13.29 -21.79 -3.03
N ASN A 149 12.11 -21.16 -3.19
CA ASN A 149 11.45 -20.98 -4.48
C ASN A 149 11.54 -19.53 -5.01
N CYS A 150 12.27 -18.65 -4.32
CA CYS A 150 12.36 -17.23 -4.64
C CYS A 150 13.75 -16.72 -4.24
N PRO A 151 14.75 -16.84 -5.14
CA PRO A 151 16.11 -16.43 -4.82
C PRO A 151 16.15 -14.93 -4.55
N GLU A 152 16.98 -14.54 -3.58
CA GLU A 152 17.16 -13.13 -3.23
C GLU A 152 17.77 -12.38 -4.42
N PRO A 153 17.20 -11.21 -4.80
CA PRO A 153 17.77 -10.41 -5.88
C PRO A 153 19.12 -9.81 -5.45
N GLU A 154 20.02 -9.61 -6.42
CA GLU A 154 21.22 -8.79 -6.23
C GLU A 154 20.84 -7.30 -6.06
N SER A 155 20.33 -6.92 -4.89
CA SER A 155 19.72 -5.60 -4.65
C SER A 155 20.68 -4.42 -4.93
N GLU A 156 21.98 -4.61 -4.72
CA GLU A 156 23.04 -3.63 -4.99
C GLU A 156 23.42 -3.50 -6.47
N LYS A 157 23.02 -4.46 -7.31
CA LYS A 157 23.31 -4.43 -8.74
C LYS A 157 22.70 -3.17 -9.34
N ARG A 158 23.51 -2.44 -10.10
CA ARG A 158 23.06 -1.22 -10.80
C ARG A 158 22.68 -1.55 -12.23
N VAL A 159 21.51 -1.07 -12.63
CA VAL A 159 20.99 -1.18 -13.99
C VAL A 159 21.10 0.17 -14.68
N ALA A 160 21.77 0.18 -15.83
CA ALA A 160 21.87 1.35 -16.69
C ALA A 160 20.68 1.45 -17.65
N LYS A 161 20.55 2.59 -18.34
CA LYS A 161 19.48 2.87 -19.30
C LYS A 161 19.23 1.74 -20.29
N GLY A 162 17.97 1.31 -20.37
CA GLY A 162 17.51 0.23 -21.25
C GLY A 162 17.77 -1.17 -20.69
N GLY A 163 18.57 -1.29 -19.63
CA GLY A 163 18.76 -2.54 -18.91
C GLY A 163 17.50 -2.96 -18.16
N SER A 164 17.34 -4.26 -17.99
CA SER A 164 16.27 -4.86 -17.20
C SER A 164 16.79 -6.03 -16.39
N GLU A 165 16.12 -6.31 -15.28
CA GLU A 165 16.39 -7.47 -14.43
C GLU A 165 15.07 -8.15 -14.07
N GLU A 166 15.08 -9.48 -14.06
CA GLU A 166 14.00 -10.26 -13.46
C GLU A 166 14.37 -10.57 -12.02
N ILE A 167 13.46 -10.27 -11.10
CA ILE A 167 13.64 -10.52 -9.68
C ILE A 167 12.47 -11.32 -9.12
N CYS A 168 12.71 -11.93 -7.97
CA CYS A 168 11.65 -12.50 -7.15
C CYS A 168 11.66 -11.83 -5.76
N THR A 169 10.50 -11.31 -5.36
CA THR A 169 10.30 -10.66 -4.06
C THR A 169 9.30 -11.44 -3.25
N THR A 170 9.59 -11.67 -1.96
CA THR A 170 8.70 -12.39 -1.05
C THR A 170 8.01 -11.44 -0.07
N PHE A 171 6.70 -11.63 0.06
CA PHE A 171 5.78 -10.94 0.96
C PHE A 171 5.18 -11.94 1.96
N LEU A 172 4.73 -11.48 3.11
CA LEU A 172 4.00 -12.32 4.08
C LEU A 172 2.57 -11.82 4.24
N ILE A 173 1.60 -12.70 3.96
CA ILE A 173 0.18 -12.45 4.23
C ILE A 173 -0.28 -13.29 5.42
N THR A 174 -1.39 -12.92 6.06
CA THR A 174 -1.96 -13.74 7.14
C THR A 174 -2.43 -15.08 6.59
N ARG A 175 -2.26 -16.14 7.37
CA ARG A 175 -2.79 -17.46 7.00
C ARG A 175 -4.30 -17.37 6.75
N GLY A 176 -4.72 -17.82 5.56
CA GLY A 176 -6.12 -17.86 5.15
C GLY A 176 -6.57 -16.64 4.33
N GLU A 177 -5.71 -15.65 4.13
CA GLU A 177 -5.85 -14.65 3.07
C GLU A 177 -5.33 -15.17 1.74
N LYS A 178 -5.75 -14.51 0.67
CA LYS A 178 -5.24 -14.72 -0.69
C LYS A 178 -4.70 -13.40 -1.25
N PRO A 179 -3.61 -13.41 -2.02
CA PRO A 179 -3.22 -12.22 -2.77
C PRO A 179 -4.33 -11.88 -3.77
N ALA A 180 -4.79 -10.62 -3.75
CA ALA A 180 -5.77 -10.09 -4.69
C ALA A 180 -5.10 -9.19 -5.74
N ALA A 181 -4.06 -8.46 -5.35
CA ALA A 181 -3.30 -7.63 -6.28
C ALA A 181 -1.84 -7.44 -5.84
N VAL A 182 -0.98 -7.19 -6.83
CA VAL A 182 0.32 -6.55 -6.62
C VAL A 182 0.10 -5.05 -6.80
N GLU A 183 0.59 -4.23 -5.88
CA GLU A 183 0.53 -2.78 -5.98
C GLU A 183 1.94 -2.18 -6.06
N LEU A 184 2.06 -1.03 -6.73
CA LEU A 184 3.25 -0.19 -6.69
C LEU A 184 2.87 1.18 -6.12
N GLU A 185 3.45 1.52 -4.97
CA GLU A 185 3.26 2.85 -4.38
C GLU A 185 4.00 3.91 -5.19
N GLN A 186 3.31 5.00 -5.54
CA GLN A 186 3.84 6.08 -6.37
C GLN A 186 4.16 7.36 -5.56
N GLY A 187 4.36 7.20 -4.24
CA GLY A 187 4.51 8.31 -3.28
C GLY A 187 3.18 8.74 -2.62
N PHE A 188 3.25 9.68 -1.68
CA PHE A 188 2.15 10.02 -0.77
C PHE A 188 0.90 10.63 -1.41
N HIS A 189 1.01 11.22 -2.59
CA HIS A 189 -0.06 11.99 -3.24
C HIS A 189 -0.68 11.29 -4.45
N SER A 190 -0.19 10.10 -4.78
CA SER A 190 -0.61 9.34 -5.95
C SER A 190 -1.25 8.05 -5.49
N GLU A 191 -2.34 7.66 -6.15
CA GLU A 191 -2.92 6.34 -5.94
C GLU A 191 -1.93 5.26 -6.40
N PRO A 192 -1.89 4.08 -5.73
CA PRO A 192 -1.07 2.98 -6.20
C PRO A 192 -1.50 2.49 -7.58
N LEU A 193 -0.53 2.05 -8.37
CA LEU A 193 -0.81 1.22 -9.54
C LEU A 193 -1.13 -0.19 -9.06
N GLU A 194 -2.06 -0.87 -9.73
CA GLU A 194 -2.54 -2.17 -9.28
C GLU A 194 -2.52 -3.22 -10.40
N TRP A 195 -1.94 -4.39 -10.15
CA TRP A 195 -2.02 -5.56 -11.01
C TRP A 195 -2.87 -6.63 -10.36
N THR A 196 -4.02 -6.95 -10.95
CA THR A 196 -4.92 -7.96 -10.42
C THR A 196 -4.28 -9.35 -10.48
N VAL A 197 -4.34 -10.08 -9.37
CA VAL A 197 -3.94 -11.48 -9.28
C VAL A 197 -5.19 -12.33 -9.46
N GLU A 198 -5.25 -13.09 -10.56
CA GLU A 198 -6.32 -14.07 -10.75
C GLU A 198 -6.12 -15.24 -9.78
N GLY A 199 -7.16 -15.55 -9.01
CA GLY A 199 -7.15 -16.58 -7.95
C GLY A 199 -7.69 -17.94 -8.36
#